data_AF-A0A357V5A1-F1
#
_entry.id   AF-A0A357V5A1-F1
#
_cell.length_a   1.000
_cell.length_b   1.000
_cell.length_c   1.000
_cell.angle_alpha   90.00
_cell.angle_beta   90.00
_cell.angle_gamma   90.00
#
_symmetry.space_group_name_H-M   'P 1'
#
loop_
_entity.id
_entity.type
_entity.pdbx_description
1 polymer ?
#
loop_
_entity_poly.entity_id
_entity_poly.type
_entity_poly.pdbx_seq_one_letter_code
_entity_poly.pdbx_strand_id
1 'polypeptide(L)'
;LPTAADRKYSWDEARDTVLGAYGAFNPDMADIAKQFFDKRWIDAPPTAGKDSGAFAHPTVPSAHPYILLNFHGRSRDVMTLAHELG
;
A
#
# COMPACT_ATOMS: atom_id res chain seq x y z
N LEU A 1 -10.64 3.48 -19.20
CA LEU A 1 -10.49 2.70 -20.45
C LEU A 1 -11.03 1.29 -20.21
N PRO A 2 -11.92 0.75 -21.06
CA PRO A 2 -12.70 -0.47 -20.76
C PRO A 2 -11.96 -1.80 -21.00
N THR A 3 -10.65 -1.76 -21.28
CA THR A 3 -9.86 -2.91 -21.73
C THR A 3 -8.51 -3.03 -21.00
N ALA A 4 -8.38 -2.43 -19.82
CA ALA A 4 -7.27 -2.82 -18.94
C ALA A 4 -7.53 -4.28 -18.55
N ALA A 5 -6.70 -5.20 -19.03
CA ALA A 5 -6.75 -6.59 -18.63
C ALA A 5 -6.87 -6.67 -17.09
N ASP A 6 -7.66 -7.62 -16.58
CA ASP A 6 -7.74 -7.98 -15.15
C ASP A 6 -6.42 -8.65 -14.72
N ARG A 7 -5.30 -7.95 -14.92
CA ARG A 7 -4.00 -8.34 -14.41
C ARG A 7 -4.12 -8.33 -12.89
N LYS A 8 -3.88 -9.50 -12.31
CA LYS A 8 -3.65 -9.60 -10.88
C LYS A 8 -2.19 -9.30 -10.56
N TYR A 9 -1.99 -8.47 -9.56
CA TYR A 9 -0.71 -8.15 -8.96
C TYR A 9 -0.58 -8.98 -7.69
N SER A 10 0.54 -9.67 -7.55
CA SER A 10 0.97 -10.20 -6.26
C SER A 10 1.28 -9.06 -5.30
N TRP A 11 1.34 -9.37 -4.01
CA TRP A 11 1.73 -8.40 -2.99
C TRP A 11 3.15 -7.87 -3.23
N ASP A 12 4.08 -8.74 -3.63
CA ASP A 12 5.45 -8.34 -3.95
C ASP A 12 5.52 -7.44 -5.18
N GLU A 13 4.78 -7.75 -6.25
CA GLU A 13 4.69 -6.84 -7.41
C GLU A 13 4.12 -5.48 -7.05
N ALA A 14 3.10 -5.44 -6.17
CA ALA A 14 2.52 -4.19 -5.71
C ALA A 14 3.52 -3.37 -4.88
N ARG A 15 4.21 -4.01 -3.92
CA ARG A 15 5.30 -3.40 -3.14
C ARG A 15 6.37 -2.82 -4.06
N ASP A 16 6.90 -3.63 -4.98
CA ASP A 16 8.01 -3.23 -5.83
C ASP A 16 7.60 -2.11 -6.80
N THR A 17 6.34 -2.12 -7.26
CA THR A 17 5.78 -1.03 -8.08
C THR A 17 5.73 0.28 -7.29
N VAL A 18 5.22 0.26 -6.06
CA VAL A 18 5.09 1.47 -5.23
C VAL A 18 6.46 2.01 -4.80
N LEU A 19 7.35 1.15 -4.30
CA LEU A 19 8.71 1.54 -3.90
C LEU A 19 9.52 2.05 -5.09
N GLY A 20 9.38 1.43 -6.27
CA GLY A 20 10.02 1.89 -7.49
C GLY A 20 9.52 3.28 -7.93
N ALA A 21 8.21 3.53 -7.86
CA ALA A 21 7.63 4.82 -8.19
C ALA A 21 8.10 5.93 -7.23
N TYR A 22 8.12 5.65 -5.92
CA TYR A 22 8.65 6.60 -4.95
C TYR A 22 10.14 6.83 -5.12
N GLY A 23 10.92 5.78 -5.38
CA GLY A 23 12.37 5.91 -5.54
C GLY A 23 12.75 6.71 -6.79
N ALA A 24 11.99 6.56 -7.88
CA ALA A 24 12.15 7.38 -9.08
C ALA A 24 11.79 8.86 -8.86
N PHE A 25 10.90 9.16 -7.90
CA PHE A 25 10.53 10.52 -7.53
C PHE A 25 11.51 11.14 -6.51
N ASN A 26 11.74 10.45 -5.40
CA ASN A 26 12.70 10.79 -4.35
C ASN A 26 13.11 9.52 -3.57
N PRO A 27 14.41 9.14 -3.56
CA PRO A 27 14.92 8.00 -2.79
C PRO A 27 14.52 8.00 -1.31
N ASP A 28 14.51 9.15 -0.65
CA ASP A 28 14.17 9.25 0.77
C ASP A 28 12.71 8.84 1.05
N MET A 29 11.80 9.13 0.11
CA MET A 29 10.41 8.70 0.22
C MET A 29 10.26 7.19 0.08
N ALA A 30 11.05 6.57 -0.80
CA ALA A 30 11.07 5.11 -0.92
C ALA A 30 11.57 4.46 0.37
N ASP A 31 12.60 5.02 0.99
CA ASP A 31 13.14 4.52 2.26
C ASP A 31 12.13 4.63 3.40
N ILE A 32 11.37 5.73 3.47
CA ILE A 32 10.29 5.89 4.45
C ILE A 32 9.18 4.86 4.19
N ALA A 33 8.69 4.75 2.94
CA ALA A 33 7.64 3.79 2.59
C ALA A 33 8.07 2.34 2.81
N LYS A 34 9.34 2.00 2.56
CA LYS A 34 9.90 0.67 2.79
C LYS A 34 9.74 0.23 4.25
N GLN A 35 9.83 1.16 5.21
CA GLN A 35 9.65 0.84 6.63
C GLN A 35 8.27 0.27 6.94
N PHE A 36 7.21 0.71 6.24
CA PHE A 36 5.86 0.18 6.44
C PHE A 36 5.77 -1.29 6.07
N PHE A 37 6.46 -1.70 5.01
CA PHE A 37 6.54 -3.11 4.58
C PHE A 37 7.43 -3.93 5.53
N ASP A 38 8.64 -3.43 5.84
CA ASP A 38 9.62 -4.14 6.67
C ASP A 38 9.09 -4.39 8.10
N LYS A 39 8.44 -3.38 8.68
CA LYS A 39 7.92 -3.42 10.05
C LYS A 39 6.48 -3.94 10.14
N ARG A 40 5.90 -4.39 9.01
CA ARG A 40 4.55 -4.96 8.93
C ARG A 40 3.47 -4.00 9.47
N TRP A 41 3.57 -2.72 9.13
CA TRP A 41 2.59 -1.69 9.49
C TRP A 41 1.41 -1.60 8.52
N ILE A 42 1.34 -2.53 7.56
CA ILE A 42 0.27 -2.63 6.59
C ILE A 42 -0.46 -3.95 6.83
N ASP A 43 -1.73 -3.86 7.22
CA ASP A 43 -2.63 -5.01 7.27
C ASP A 43 -3.36 -5.10 5.91
N ALA A 44 -2.80 -5.89 4.99
CA ALA A 44 -3.23 -5.98 3.58
C ALA A 44 -4.19 -7.13 3.22
N PRO A 45 -4.11 -8.34 3.82
CA PRO A 45 -5.00 -9.44 3.43
C PRO A 45 -6.47 -9.13 3.79
N PRO A 46 -7.44 -9.47 2.91
CA PRO A 46 -8.84 -9.42 3.27
C PRO A 46 -9.17 -10.57 4.22
N THR A 47 -9.81 -10.28 5.35
CA THR A 47 -10.26 -11.26 6.35
C THR A 47 -11.74 -11.06 6.67
N ALA A 48 -12.42 -12.15 7.06
CA ALA A 48 -13.84 -12.08 7.40
C ALA A 48 -14.07 -11.16 8.61
N GLY A 49 -14.96 -10.17 8.48
CA GLY A 49 -15.25 -9.20 9.52
C GLY A 49 -14.27 -8.00 9.57
N LYS A 50 -13.30 -7.91 8.67
CA LYS A 50 -12.45 -6.72 8.52
C LYS A 50 -13.25 -5.56 7.93
N ASP A 51 -13.04 -4.37 8.48
CA ASP A 51 -13.67 -3.15 7.96
C ASP A 51 -13.34 -2.95 6.48
N SER A 52 -14.37 -2.57 5.72
CA SER A 52 -14.23 -2.29 4.29
C SER A 52 -13.51 -0.96 4.05
N GLY A 53 -12.67 -0.90 3.01
CA GLY A 53 -11.94 0.31 2.62
C GLY A 53 -10.42 0.20 2.83
N ALA A 54 -9.76 1.35 2.77
CA ALA A 54 -8.37 1.53 3.18
C ALA A 54 -8.23 2.86 3.91
N PHE A 55 -7.42 2.89 4.97
CA PHE A 55 -7.23 4.09 5.80
C PHE A 55 -5.82 4.10 6.40
N ALA A 56 -5.17 5.27 6.39
CA ALA A 56 -4.08 5.60 7.29
C ALA A 56 -4.62 6.24 8.58
N HIS A 57 -4.35 5.64 9.75
CA HIS A 57 -4.71 6.23 11.03
C HIS A 57 -3.48 6.88 11.69
N PRO A 58 -3.34 8.21 11.70
CA PRO A 58 -2.31 8.87 12.50
C PRO A 58 -2.65 8.73 13.98
N THR A 59 -1.70 8.29 14.80
CA THR A 59 -1.92 8.04 16.24
C THR A 59 -1.45 9.23 17.09
N VAL A 60 -0.19 9.63 16.99
CA VAL A 60 0.45 10.82 17.61
C VAL A 60 1.77 11.07 16.87
N PRO A 61 2.39 12.27 16.90
CA PRO A 61 3.65 12.54 16.18
C PRO A 61 4.80 11.58 16.52
N SER A 62 4.76 10.95 17.69
CA SER A 62 5.74 9.98 18.18
C SER A 62 5.44 8.52 17.78
N ALA A 63 4.33 8.25 17.11
CA ALA A 63 3.91 6.91 16.74
C ALA A 63 3.64 6.80 15.23
N HIS A 64 4.13 5.72 14.64
CA HIS A 64 3.99 5.45 13.21
C HIS A 64 2.52 5.13 12.86
N PRO A 65 2.01 5.63 11.73
CA PRO A 65 0.66 5.30 11.28
C PRO A 65 0.60 3.84 10.82
N TYR A 66 -0.56 3.21 11.00
CA TYR A 66 -0.88 1.91 10.42
C TYR A 66 -1.78 2.10 9.20
N ILE A 67 -1.55 1.29 8.18
CA ILE A 67 -2.39 1.25 6.97
C ILE A 67 -3.23 -0.01 7.03
N LEU A 68 -4.55 0.17 7.02
CA LEU A 68 -5.50 -0.90 6.76
C LEU A 68 -5.80 -0.91 5.27
N LEU A 69 -5.66 -2.05 4.61
CA LEU A 69 -5.93 -2.23 3.17
C LEU A 69 -6.59 -3.59 2.94
N ASN A 70 -7.56 -3.64 2.04
CA ASN A 70 -8.12 -4.90 1.54
C ASN A 70 -7.56 -5.17 0.14
N PHE A 71 -6.41 -5.85 0.07
CA PHE A 71 -5.70 -6.09 -1.19
C PHE A 71 -6.22 -7.33 -1.91
N HIS A 72 -6.84 -7.15 -3.08
CA HIS A 72 -7.35 -8.23 -3.93
C HIS A 72 -6.51 -8.44 -5.19
N GLY A 73 -5.35 -7.77 -5.29
CA GLY A 73 -4.44 -7.86 -6.42
C GLY A 73 -4.88 -7.08 -7.65
N ARG A 74 -5.87 -6.18 -7.57
CA ARG A 74 -6.27 -5.37 -8.74
C ARG A 74 -5.39 -4.13 -8.83
N SER A 75 -5.22 -3.59 -10.04
CA SER A 75 -4.49 -2.32 -10.25
C SER A 75 -4.99 -1.19 -9.36
N ARG A 76 -6.30 -1.13 -9.10
CA ARG A 76 -6.89 -0.13 -8.18
C ARG A 76 -6.39 -0.29 -6.74
N ASP A 77 -6.16 -1.52 -6.29
CA ASP A 77 -5.68 -1.79 -4.94
C ASP A 77 -4.20 -1.36 -4.80
N VAL A 78 -3.41 -1.47 -5.88
CA VAL A 78 -2.03 -0.90 -5.95
C VAL A 78 -2.05 0.63 -5.88
N MET A 79 -2.99 1.26 -6.58
CA MET A 79 -3.18 2.72 -6.54
C MET A 79 -3.59 3.19 -5.13
N THR A 80 -4.51 2.47 -4.47
CA THR A 80 -4.90 2.76 -3.09
C THR A 80 -3.73 2.59 -2.13
N LEU A 81 -2.92 1.53 -2.27
CA LEU A 81 -1.71 1.37 -1.47
C LEU A 81 -0.75 2.56 -1.61
N ALA A 82 -0.54 3.05 -2.83
CA ALA A 82 0.29 4.23 -3.08
C ALA A 82 -0.32 5.53 -2.55
N HIS A 83 -1.65 5.61 -2.45
CA HIS A 83 -2.35 6.77 -1.88
C HIS A 83 -2.18 6.84 -0.37
N GLU A 84 -2.34 5.72 0.34
CA GLU A 84 -2.24 5.69 1.81
C GLU A 84 -0.79 5.81 2.33
N LEU A 85 0.21 5.48 1.49
CA LEU A 85 1.64 5.60 1.83
C LEU A 85 2.22 7.00 1.60
N GLY A 86 1.52 7.88 0.88
CA GLY A 86 1.99 9.21 0.48
C GLY A 86 1.32 10.32 1.28
#